data_AF-A0A920RQ63-F1
#
_entry.id   AF-A0A920RQ63-F1
#
_cell.length_a   1.000
_cell.length_b   1.000
_cell.length_c   1.000
_cell.angle_alpha   90.00
_cell.angle_beta   90.00
_cell.angle_gamma   90.00
#
_symmetry.space_group_name_H-M   'P 1'
#
loop_
_entity.id
_entity.type
_entity.pdbx_description
1 polymer ?
#
loop_
_entity_poly.entity_id
_entity_poly.type
_entity_poly.pdbx_seq_one_letter_code
_entity_poly.pdbx_strand_id
1 'polypeptide(L)'
;MLGDPLGDDLSQVAGLVYRPDTNDTDRLVQTAPRPRLLDQELLPLPAWDLFPPMKSYWLQTIRGCPFNCVFCMNHNGRIARSRSVKNVIEEVRWLVEDRGATN
;
A
#
# COMPACT_ATOMS: atom_id res chain seq x y z
N MET A 1 6.37 25.66 -8.94
CA MET A 1 5.07 25.10 -9.37
C MET A 1 5.33 23.67 -9.78
N LEU A 2 5.28 22.74 -8.84
CA LEU A 2 5.46 21.32 -9.13
C LEU A 2 4.06 20.78 -9.45
N GLY A 3 3.75 20.63 -10.74
CA GLY A 3 2.53 19.98 -11.18
C GLY A 3 2.54 18.53 -10.72
N ASP A 4 1.55 18.15 -9.93
CA ASP A 4 1.37 16.79 -9.45
C ASP A 4 0.96 15.89 -10.64
N PRO A 5 1.64 14.77 -10.91
CA PRO A 5 1.30 13.85 -11.99
C PRO A 5 -0.05 13.13 -11.80
N LEU A 6 -0.72 13.30 -10.67
CA LEU A 6 -2.13 12.97 -10.48
C LEU A 6 -2.96 14.09 -11.13
N GLY A 7 -3.46 13.86 -12.35
CA GLY A 7 -4.14 14.88 -13.15
C GLY A 7 -5.13 15.74 -12.37
N ASP A 8 -5.25 17.01 -12.77
CA ASP A 8 -5.94 18.09 -12.06
C ASP A 8 -7.38 17.77 -11.60
N ASP A 9 -8.01 16.75 -12.20
CA ASP A 9 -9.34 16.25 -11.84
C ASP A 9 -9.28 14.98 -10.97
N LEU A 10 -9.46 15.16 -9.66
CA LEU A 10 -9.55 14.08 -8.67
C LEU A 10 -10.69 13.09 -8.96
N SER A 11 -11.72 13.47 -9.72
CA SER A 11 -12.85 12.60 -10.00
C SER A 11 -12.47 11.39 -10.87
N GLN A 12 -11.37 11.48 -11.62
CA GLN A 12 -10.84 10.41 -12.47
C GLN A 12 -9.94 9.42 -11.72
N VAL A 13 -9.53 9.75 -10.49
CA VAL A 13 -8.65 8.88 -9.70
C VAL A 13 -9.48 7.88 -8.92
N ALA A 14 -9.46 6.62 -9.35
CA ALA A 14 -10.23 5.56 -8.72
C ALA A 14 -9.79 5.26 -7.26
N GLY A 15 -10.77 5.00 -6.40
CA GLY A 15 -10.57 4.61 -5.00
C GLY A 15 -10.45 5.76 -4.01
N LEU A 16 -10.76 6.99 -4.42
CA LEU A 16 -10.83 8.15 -3.56
C LEU A 16 -12.23 8.39 -2.97
N VAL A 17 -12.24 8.86 -1.74
CA VAL A 17 -13.36 9.58 -1.13
C VAL A 17 -12.80 10.93 -0.69
N TYR A 18 -13.36 12.02 -1.19
CA TYR A 18 -12.85 13.37 -0.90
C TYR A 18 -13.99 14.38 -0.77
N ARG A 19 -13.69 15.50 -0.12
CA ARG A 19 -14.58 16.66 -0.09
C ARG A 19 -14.23 17.57 -1.27
N PRO A 20 -15.18 17.90 -2.16
CA PRO A 20 -14.90 18.80 -3.27
C PRO A 20 -14.68 20.23 -2.74
N ASP A 21 -13.87 21.01 -3.45
CA ASP A 21 -13.65 22.43 -3.15
C ASP A 21 -14.90 23.24 -3.49
N THR A 22 -15.83 23.28 -2.54
CA THR A 22 -17.13 23.97 -2.61
C THR A 22 -17.46 24.48 -1.22
N ASN A 23 -18.34 25.49 -1.11
CA ASN A 23 -18.81 25.99 0.19
C ASN A 23 -19.66 24.98 0.98
N ASP A 24 -20.00 23.83 0.38
CA ASP A 24 -20.72 22.75 1.03
C ASP A 24 -19.74 21.81 1.73
N THR A 25 -19.58 22.04 3.04
CA THR A 25 -18.70 21.24 3.90
C THR A 25 -19.28 19.89 4.28
N ASP A 26 -20.47 19.52 3.83
CA ASP A 26 -21.09 18.22 4.13
C ASP A 26 -21.04 17.27 2.92
N ARG A 27 -20.84 17.81 1.72
CA ARG A 27 -20.70 17.01 0.50
C ARG A 27 -19.43 16.17 0.50
N LEU A 28 -19.59 14.86 0.25
CA LEU A 28 -18.51 13.91 -0.04
C LEU A 28 -18.69 13.36 -1.45
N VAL A 29 -17.59 13.21 -2.19
CA VAL A 29 -17.54 12.58 -3.51
C VAL A 29 -16.75 11.30 -3.39
N GLN A 30 -17.33 10.20 -3.85
CA GLN A 30 -16.68 8.91 -3.98
C GLN A 30 -16.48 8.60 -5.47
N THR A 31 -15.24 8.30 -5.83
CA THR A 31 -14.85 7.94 -7.20
C THR A 31 -15.12 6.46 -7.48
N ALA A 32 -14.93 6.03 -8.74
CA ALA A 32 -15.03 4.63 -9.11
C ALA A 32 -14.13 3.74 -8.22
N PRO A 33 -14.56 2.53 -7.84
CA PRO A 33 -13.74 1.62 -7.05
C PRO A 33 -12.40 1.30 -7.73
N ARG A 34 -11.30 1.38 -6.99
CA ARG A 34 -9.99 0.99 -7.51
C ARG A 34 -9.91 -0.54 -7.69
N PRO A 35 -9.47 -1.05 -8.87
CA PRO A 35 -9.19 -2.46 -9.04
C PRO A 35 -8.17 -2.96 -8.00
N ARG A 36 -8.41 -4.14 -7.44
CA ARG A 36 -7.43 -4.74 -6.53
C ARG A 36 -6.17 -5.12 -7.28
N LEU A 37 -5.02 -4.72 -6.75
CA LEU A 37 -3.72 -5.13 -7.27
C LEU A 37 -3.46 -6.60 -6.92
N LEU A 38 -3.70 -7.50 -7.89
CA LEU A 38 -3.56 -8.95 -7.67
C LEU A 38 -2.09 -9.37 -7.65
N ASP A 39 -1.34 -8.96 -8.67
CA ASP A 39 0.09 -9.23 -8.78
C ASP A 39 0.89 -8.34 -7.82
N GLN A 40 1.53 -8.97 -6.83
CA GLN A 40 2.36 -8.28 -5.85
C GLN A 40 3.77 -7.98 -6.38
N GLU A 41 4.20 -8.58 -7.49
CA GLU A 41 5.52 -8.34 -8.08
C GLU A 41 5.62 -6.96 -8.74
N LEU A 42 4.48 -6.34 -9.07
CA LEU A 42 4.41 -4.97 -9.60
C LEU A 42 4.71 -3.90 -8.53
N LEU A 43 4.73 -4.28 -7.26
CA LEU A 43 5.04 -3.35 -6.18
C LEU A 43 6.55 -3.22 -6.01
N PRO A 44 7.09 -2.00 -5.91
CA PRO A 44 8.48 -1.81 -5.53
C PRO A 44 8.70 -2.27 -4.09
N LEU A 45 9.98 -2.42 -3.70
CA LEU A 45 10.33 -2.57 -2.30
C LEU A 45 9.77 -1.40 -1.48
N PRO A 46 9.36 -1.62 -0.22
CA PRO A 46 8.95 -0.51 0.64
C PRO A 46 10.08 0.52 0.73
N ALA A 47 9.72 1.79 0.78
CA ALA A 47 10.66 2.91 0.82
C ALA A 47 11.33 3.06 2.20
N TRP A 48 12.02 1.99 2.66
CA TRP A 48 12.73 1.97 3.94
C TRP A 48 13.91 2.95 3.97
N ASP A 49 14.36 3.43 2.80
CA ASP A 49 15.35 4.49 2.62
C ASP A 49 14.89 5.85 3.18
N LEU A 50 13.57 6.10 3.24
CA LEU A 50 12.99 7.31 3.83
C LEU A 50 13.03 7.34 5.37
N PHE A 51 13.40 6.22 5.99
CA PHE A 51 13.54 6.10 7.44
C PHE A 51 15.03 6.07 7.83
N PRO A 52 15.39 6.42 9.08
CA PRO A 52 16.74 6.13 9.57
C PRO A 52 16.97 4.61 9.60
N PRO A 53 18.23 4.13 9.51
CA PRO A 53 18.55 2.72 9.73
C PRO A 53 18.04 2.24 11.10
N MET A 54 17.46 1.04 11.12
CA MET A 54 16.87 0.39 12.29
C MET A 54 17.40 -1.04 12.43
N LYS A 55 17.34 -1.59 13.64
CA LYS A 55 17.69 -3.00 13.88
C LYS A 55 16.58 -3.95 13.41
N SER A 56 15.32 -3.52 13.41
CA SER A 56 14.19 -4.38 13.10
C SER A 56 13.27 -3.73 12.06
N TYR A 57 12.75 -4.55 11.14
CA TYR A 57 11.90 -4.13 10.04
C TYR A 57 10.66 -5.03 9.92
N TRP A 58 9.57 -4.47 9.42
CA TRP A 58 8.35 -5.20 9.15
C TRP A 58 8.34 -5.72 7.72
N LEU A 59 8.23 -7.03 7.54
CA LEU A 59 8.03 -7.62 6.21
C LEU A 59 6.57 -8.03 6.01
N GLN A 60 5.95 -7.49 4.97
CA GLN A 60 4.64 -7.91 4.52
C GLN A 60 4.79 -8.86 3.34
N THR A 61 4.67 -10.16 3.60
CA THR A 61 4.83 -11.23 2.59
C THR A 61 3.52 -11.59 1.89
N ILE A 62 2.37 -11.33 2.54
CA ILE A 62 1.03 -11.63 2.04
C ILE A 62 0.11 -10.45 2.32
N ARG A 63 -0.74 -10.09 1.36
CA ARG A 63 -1.86 -9.16 1.53
C ARG A 63 -3.19 -9.90 1.43
N GLY A 64 -4.02 -9.79 2.46
CA GLY A 64 -5.37 -10.36 2.50
C GLY A 64 -5.40 -11.75 3.12
N CYS A 65 -6.61 -12.20 3.47
CA CYS A 65 -6.83 -13.44 4.19
C CYS A 65 -8.19 -14.05 3.80
N PRO A 66 -8.26 -15.32 3.35
CA PRO A 66 -9.50 -15.94 2.87
C PRO A 66 -10.46 -16.33 3.98
N PHE A 67 -10.03 -16.31 5.24
CA PHE A 67 -10.89 -16.65 6.37
C PHE A 67 -11.96 -15.60 6.62
N ASN A 68 -13.09 -16.01 7.20
CA ASN A 68 -14.24 -15.16 7.51
C ASN A 68 -14.53 -15.07 9.02
N CYS A 69 -13.47 -14.91 9.82
CA CYS A 69 -13.60 -14.80 11.27
C CYS A 69 -14.49 -13.60 11.65
N VAL A 70 -15.51 -13.82 12.49
CA VAL A 70 -16.52 -12.81 12.86
C VAL A 70 -15.94 -11.59 13.59
N PHE A 71 -14.78 -11.76 14.24
CA PHE A 71 -14.08 -10.71 14.96
C PHE A 71 -13.05 -9.95 14.10
N CYS A 72 -12.76 -10.42 12.88
CA CYS A 72 -11.62 -9.93 12.12
C CYS A 72 -11.97 -8.72 11.25
N MET A 73 -11.32 -7.58 11.52
CA MET A 73 -11.25 -6.45 10.61
C MET A 73 -10.18 -6.72 9.53
N ASN A 74 -10.61 -7.10 8.33
CA ASN A 74 -9.70 -7.42 7.22
C ASN A 74 -9.70 -6.33 6.14
N HIS A 75 -8.90 -5.28 6.36
CA HIS A 75 -8.74 -4.18 5.40
C HIS A 75 -8.05 -4.59 4.09
N ASN A 76 -7.24 -5.66 4.11
CA ASN A 76 -6.52 -6.15 2.93
C ASN A 76 -7.38 -7.03 2.01
N GLY A 77 -8.61 -7.33 2.41
CA GLY A 77 -9.57 -8.10 1.64
C GLY A 77 -9.49 -9.62 1.82
N ARG A 78 -10.50 -10.31 1.29
CA ARG A 78 -10.69 -11.76 1.45
C ARG A 78 -9.90 -12.64 0.46
N ILE A 79 -8.98 -12.05 -0.30
CA ILE A 79 -8.14 -12.77 -1.26
C ILE A 79 -6.71 -12.64 -0.78
N ALA A 80 -6.08 -13.77 -0.42
CA ALA A 80 -4.66 -13.80 -0.09
C ALA A 80 -3.84 -13.62 -1.37
N ARG A 81 -2.93 -12.66 -1.34
CA ARG A 81 -1.99 -12.33 -2.42
C ARG A 81 -0.59 -12.37 -1.85
N SER A 82 0.15 -13.41 -2.17
CA SER A 82 1.53 -13.59 -1.71
C SER A 82 2.52 -12.91 -2.66
N ARG A 83 3.61 -12.41 -2.10
CA ARG A 83 4.83 -12.10 -2.85
C ARG A 83 5.58 -13.40 -3.16
N SER A 84 6.39 -13.41 -4.21
CA SER A 84 7.33 -14.50 -4.45
C SER A 84 8.39 -14.57 -3.36
N VAL A 85 8.88 -15.78 -3.09
CA VAL A 85 9.99 -16.00 -2.14
C VAL A 85 11.21 -15.18 -2.56
N LYS A 86 11.52 -15.13 -3.87
CA LYS A 86 12.63 -14.33 -4.41
C LYS A 86 12.51 -12.86 -4.02
N ASN A 87 11.34 -12.27 -4.24
CA ASN A 87 11.09 -10.85 -3.93
C ASN A 87 11.23 -10.56 -2.43
N VAL A 88 10.78 -11.48 -1.56
CA VAL A 88 10.93 -11.36 -0.10
C VAL A 88 12.40 -11.47 0.32
N ILE A 89 13.15 -12.43 -0.23
CA ILE A 89 14.57 -12.60 0.11
C ILE A 89 15.41 -11.41 -0.36
N GLU A 90 15.05 -10.78 -1.48
CA GLU A 90 15.72 -9.57 -1.94
C GLU A 90 15.53 -8.39 -0.96
N GLU A 91 14.31 -8.21 -0.43
CA GLU A 91 14.07 -7.21 0.62
C GLU A 91 14.89 -7.51 1.89
N VAL A 92 14.92 -8.77 2.33
CA VAL A 92 15.70 -9.16 3.52
C VAL A 92 17.19 -8.87 3.32
N ARG A 93 17.75 -9.20 2.15
CA ARG A 93 19.16 -8.93 1.85
C ARG A 93 19.45 -7.44 1.95
N TRP A 94 18.69 -6.62 1.24
CA TRP A 94 18.85 -5.17 1.25
C TRP A 94 18.74 -4.58 2.66
N LEU A 95 17.79 -5.08 3.46
CA LEU A 95 17.60 -4.62 4.85
C LEU A 95 18.80 -4.94 5.75
N VAL A 96 19.43 -6.10 5.58
CA VAL A 96 20.61 -6.51 6.35
C VAL A 96 21.87 -5.77 5.88
N GLU A 97 22.09 -5.72 4.58
CA GLU A 97 23.34 -5.20 3.99
C GLU A 97 23.40 -3.67 4.02
N ASP A 98 22.29 -2.97 3.72
CA ASP A 98 22.28 -1.52 3.55
C ASP A 98 21.56 -0.77 4.67
N ARG A 99 20.67 -1.45 5.41
CA ARG A 99 19.77 -0.81 6.38
C ARG A 99 20.03 -1.22 7.83
N GLY A 100 21.00 -2.09 8.08
CA GLY A 100 21.46 -2.43 9.43
C GLY A 100 20.50 -3.31 10.25
N ALA A 101 19.67 -4.11 9.58
CA ALA A 101 18.80 -5.06 10.25
C ALA A 101 19.62 -6.12 11.02
N THR A 102 19.28 -6.35 12.30
CA THR A 102 19.91 -7.36 13.16
C THR A 102 18.86 -8.05 14.03
N ASN A 103 19.17 -9.26 14.49
CA ASN A 103 18.41 -9.91 15.57
C ASN A 103 18.73 -9.25 16.93
#